data_AF-A0AAD5LHI1-F1
#
_entry.id   AF-A0AAD5LHI1-F1
#
_cell.length_a   1.000
_cell.length_b   1.000
_cell.length_c   1.000
_cell.angle_alpha   90.00
_cell.angle_beta   90.00
_cell.angle_gamma   90.00
#
_symmetry.space_group_name_H-M   'P 1'
#
loop_
_entity.id
_entity.type
_entity.pdbx_description
1 polymer ?
#
loop_
_entity_poly.entity_id
_entity_poly.type
_entity_poly.pdbx_seq_one_letter_code
_entity_poly.pdbx_strand_id
1 'polypeptide(L)'
;MAPSPKSQDAGEAKRRRAVAASVLLLFAVCGAVVAVVMFRSVAETSPEMTSISTKADAGCETKLCKAGGTEVCGTDGKVYLNDCFFKNAQCRDATLQAVADWKGYNCPNTCKKRISCKEIGKFLCATDGNVYFGYCNLYTAQCLDETIQEVPCDPAIFDGAF
;
A
#
# COMPACT_ATOMS: atom_id res chain seq x y z
N MET A 1 61.40 -19.19 -10.03
CA MET A 1 60.77 -18.33 -11.05
C MET A 1 60.07 -17.17 -10.36
N ALA A 2 60.16 -16.01 -10.99
CA ALA A 2 60.05 -14.65 -10.45
C ALA A 2 58.73 -14.28 -9.70
N PRO A 3 58.75 -13.19 -8.91
CA PRO A 3 57.78 -12.85 -7.88
C PRO A 3 56.63 -11.93 -8.36
N SER A 4 55.68 -11.67 -7.46
CA SER A 4 54.59 -10.67 -7.54
C SER A 4 55.08 -9.25 -7.94
N PRO A 5 54.17 -8.34 -8.32
CA PRO A 5 53.76 -7.34 -7.31
C PRO A 5 52.29 -6.85 -7.38
N LYS A 6 51.94 -6.16 -6.28
CA LYS A 6 50.70 -5.47 -5.90
C LYS A 6 50.58 -4.06 -6.54
N SER A 7 49.55 -3.34 -6.07
CA SER A 7 49.31 -1.88 -6.02
C SER A 7 48.71 -1.25 -7.28
N GLN A 8 47.49 -0.70 -7.23
CA GLN A 8 47.04 0.55 -6.56
C GLN A 8 47.79 1.79 -7.05
N ASP A 9 47.07 2.69 -7.72
CA ASP A 9 47.04 4.15 -7.52
C ASP A 9 45.95 4.69 -8.47
N ALA A 10 44.85 5.30 -8.00
CA ALA A 10 44.74 6.69 -7.55
C ALA A 10 45.07 7.73 -8.66
N GLY A 11 44.42 8.88 -8.59
CA GLY A 11 44.90 10.07 -9.29
C GLY A 11 44.03 10.59 -10.44
N GLU A 12 42.83 11.03 -10.07
CA GLU A 12 42.20 12.25 -10.55
C GLU A 12 43.18 13.33 -11.09
N ALA A 13 42.96 13.87 -12.30
CA ALA A 13 43.02 15.31 -12.60
C ALA A 13 43.08 15.65 -14.12
N LYS A 14 42.01 16.32 -14.58
CA LYS A 14 42.09 17.68 -15.20
C LYS A 14 42.78 17.78 -16.59
N ARG A 15 41.99 18.08 -17.64
CA ARG A 15 41.97 19.41 -18.33
C ARG A 15 41.12 19.46 -19.61
N ARG A 16 40.11 20.32 -19.52
CA ARG A 16 39.38 21.11 -20.53
C ARG A 16 40.10 21.30 -21.88
N ARG A 17 39.36 21.21 -23.01
CA ARG A 17 38.99 22.35 -23.90
C ARG A 17 38.38 21.87 -25.23
N ALA A 18 37.18 22.37 -25.51
CA ALA A 18 36.62 22.86 -26.78
C ALA A 18 37.00 22.15 -28.10
N VAL A 19 36.02 21.51 -28.75
CA VAL A 19 35.70 21.74 -30.18
C VAL A 19 34.19 21.56 -30.38
N ALA A 20 33.44 22.65 -30.18
CA ALA A 20 32.08 22.80 -30.68
C ALA A 20 32.18 23.40 -32.08
N ALA A 21 32.19 22.56 -33.11
CA ALA A 21 31.93 22.92 -34.50
C ALA A 21 31.99 21.64 -35.35
N SER A 22 31.13 21.57 -36.37
CA SER A 22 31.31 20.74 -37.58
C SER A 22 30.49 19.46 -37.78
N VAL A 23 29.47 19.14 -36.98
CA VAL A 23 28.49 18.08 -37.37
C VAL A 23 27.04 18.61 -37.39
N LEU A 24 26.89 19.84 -37.86
CA LEU A 24 25.60 20.52 -38.11
C LEU A 24 25.16 20.40 -39.59
N LEU A 25 25.68 19.44 -40.34
CA LEU A 25 25.46 19.30 -41.80
C LEU A 25 24.95 17.91 -42.22
N LEU A 26 24.15 17.25 -41.38
CA LEU A 26 23.42 16.02 -41.75
C LEU A 26 21.90 16.11 -41.49
N PHE A 27 21.36 17.33 -41.43
CA PHE A 27 19.91 17.57 -41.37
C PHE A 27 19.39 17.94 -42.76
N ALA A 28 19.27 16.97 -43.68
CA ALA A 28 18.62 17.25 -44.97
C ALA A 28 18.10 16.03 -45.75
N VAL A 29 17.52 14.98 -45.15
CA VAL A 29 16.56 14.16 -45.92
C VAL A 29 15.61 13.33 -45.03
N CYS A 30 14.31 13.61 -45.21
CA CYS A 30 13.17 12.70 -45.07
C CYS A 30 12.74 12.19 -43.67
N GLY A 31 11.78 12.91 -43.08
CA GLY A 31 10.51 12.33 -42.60
C GLY A 31 10.47 11.57 -41.27
N ALA A 32 9.49 11.96 -40.45
CA ALA A 32 8.90 11.23 -39.31
C ALA A 32 9.51 11.45 -37.91
N VAL A 33 8.83 12.34 -37.17
CA VAL A 33 8.41 12.22 -35.75
C VAL A 33 9.46 11.70 -34.76
N VAL A 34 10.06 12.58 -33.95
CA VAL A 34 10.06 12.53 -32.46
C VAL A 34 10.49 13.91 -31.95
N ALA A 35 9.61 14.54 -31.19
CA ALA A 35 9.81 15.82 -30.53
C ALA A 35 10.84 15.69 -29.39
N VAL A 36 11.86 16.55 -29.39
CA VAL A 36 12.58 16.90 -28.15
C VAL A 36 12.67 18.42 -28.09
N VAL A 37 11.56 19.05 -27.68
CA VAL A 37 11.56 20.45 -27.22
C VAL A 37 12.34 20.48 -25.92
N MET A 38 13.65 20.73 -26.03
CA MET A 38 14.50 21.04 -24.88
C MET A 38 14.18 22.45 -24.38
N PHE A 39 14.01 22.55 -23.05
CA PHE A 39 13.99 23.75 -22.22
C PHE A 39 12.82 24.74 -22.40
N ARG A 40 11.84 24.61 -21.50
CA ARG A 40 11.22 25.79 -20.89
C ARG A 40 11.42 25.76 -19.38
N SER A 41 11.92 26.89 -18.89
CA SER A 41 12.18 27.22 -17.49
C SER A 41 11.01 26.89 -16.59
N VAL A 42 11.28 26.08 -15.56
CA VAL A 42 10.39 25.97 -14.41
C VAL A 42 11.03 26.76 -13.28
N ALA A 43 10.60 28.01 -13.16
CA ALA A 43 10.59 28.70 -11.89
C ALA A 43 9.32 28.24 -11.17
N GLU A 44 9.42 27.21 -10.33
CA GLU A 44 8.31 26.78 -9.47
C GLU A 44 8.59 27.25 -8.05
N THR A 45 7.83 28.28 -7.70
CA THR A 45 7.40 28.59 -6.34
C THR A 45 7.06 27.31 -5.58
N SER A 46 7.57 27.22 -4.35
CA SER A 46 7.21 26.22 -3.33
C SER A 46 5.74 25.80 -3.46
N PRO A 47 5.43 24.50 -3.65
CA PRO A 47 4.05 24.06 -3.60
C PRO A 47 3.56 24.29 -2.19
N GLU A 48 2.47 25.05 -2.09
CA GLU A 48 1.59 24.97 -0.93
C GLU A 48 1.23 23.50 -0.70
N MET A 49 0.95 23.16 0.55
CA MET A 49 0.42 21.87 0.95
C MET A 49 -0.99 21.70 0.36
N THR A 50 -1.08 21.43 -0.94
CA THR A 50 -2.31 21.01 -1.60
C THR A 50 -2.47 19.53 -1.32
N SER A 51 -3.51 19.22 -0.54
CA SER A 51 -3.99 17.88 -0.27
C SER A 51 -4.04 17.04 -1.54
N ILE A 52 -3.36 15.90 -1.52
CA ILE A 52 -3.50 14.90 -2.57
C ILE A 52 -4.90 14.29 -2.40
N SER A 53 -5.89 14.88 -3.07
CA SER A 53 -7.15 14.19 -3.35
C SER A 53 -6.88 13.30 -4.57
N THR A 54 -6.49 12.05 -4.32
CA THR A 54 -6.55 11.01 -5.34
C THR A 54 -8.01 10.80 -5.69
N LYS A 55 -8.47 11.53 -6.71
CA LYS A 55 -9.60 11.31 -7.62
C LYS A 55 -10.47 10.05 -7.32
N ALA A 56 -11.17 10.12 -6.19
CA ALA A 56 -12.28 9.26 -5.75
C ALA A 56 -13.16 10.01 -4.71
N ASP A 57 -12.59 10.97 -3.97
CA ASP A 57 -13.28 11.73 -2.90
C ASP A 57 -13.60 13.19 -3.26
N ALA A 58 -14.00 13.48 -4.50
CA ALA A 58 -14.39 14.84 -4.88
C ALA A 58 -15.81 15.16 -4.37
N GLY A 59 -15.96 15.34 -3.05
CA GLY A 59 -17.20 15.83 -2.44
C GLY A 59 -17.62 15.13 -1.14
N CYS A 60 -16.87 14.14 -0.67
CA CYS A 60 -17.21 13.46 0.58
C CYS A 60 -16.56 14.11 1.80
N GLU A 61 -17.26 15.05 2.44
CA GLU A 61 -16.84 15.59 3.73
C GLU A 61 -17.13 14.58 4.85
N THR A 62 -16.07 14.12 5.50
CA THR A 62 -16.19 13.14 6.59
C THR A 62 -16.74 13.82 7.84
N LYS A 63 -17.89 13.37 8.33
CA LYS A 63 -18.51 13.97 9.54
C LYS A 63 -17.88 13.43 10.80
N LEU A 64 -17.79 14.26 11.84
CA LEU A 64 -17.43 13.82 13.19
C LEU A 64 -18.56 12.98 13.78
N CYS A 65 -18.25 11.73 14.12
CA CYS A 65 -19.20 10.79 14.70
C CYS A 65 -18.90 10.58 16.19
N LYS A 66 -19.95 10.55 17.01
CA LYS A 66 -19.82 10.14 18.41
C LYS A 66 -19.67 8.62 18.48
N ALA A 67 -18.95 8.14 19.49
CA ALA A 67 -18.94 6.72 19.83
C ALA A 67 -20.30 6.28 20.39
N GLY A 68 -20.66 5.02 20.16
CA GLY A 68 -21.93 4.43 20.59
C GLY A 68 -23.03 4.48 19.52
N GLY A 69 -24.05 3.62 19.68
CA GLY A 69 -25.13 3.44 18.72
C GLY A 69 -25.33 1.96 18.34
N THR A 70 -26.21 1.72 17.38
CA THR A 70 -26.44 0.38 16.81
C THR A 70 -25.52 0.18 15.62
N GLU A 71 -24.79 -0.93 15.63
CA GLU A 71 -23.89 -1.31 14.54
C GLU A 71 -24.66 -1.54 13.23
N VAL A 72 -24.03 -1.19 12.12
CA VAL A 72 -24.57 -1.40 10.77
C VAL A 72 -23.63 -2.31 10.00
N CYS A 73 -24.16 -3.39 9.44
CA CYS A 73 -23.41 -4.22 8.49
C CYS A 73 -23.55 -3.67 7.06
N GLY A 74 -22.42 -3.39 6.40
CA GLY A 74 -22.36 -2.99 5.00
C GLY A 74 -22.29 -4.18 4.04
N THR A 75 -22.70 -3.98 2.79
CA THR A 75 -22.56 -4.96 1.69
C THR A 75 -21.11 -5.25 1.32
N ASP A 76 -20.18 -4.39 1.75
CA ASP A 76 -18.73 -4.61 1.67
C ASP A 76 -18.21 -5.59 2.74
N GLY A 77 -19.10 -6.04 3.63
CA GLY A 77 -18.81 -6.97 4.70
C GLY A 77 -18.20 -6.36 5.95
N LYS A 78 -18.15 -5.03 6.04
CA LYS A 78 -17.67 -4.34 7.25
C LYS A 78 -18.85 -4.05 8.18
N VAL A 79 -18.58 -4.19 9.48
CA VAL A 79 -19.48 -3.72 10.52
C VAL A 79 -19.03 -2.34 10.96
N TYR A 80 -19.92 -1.36 10.83
CA TYR A 80 -19.70 0.03 11.19
C TYR A 80 -20.28 0.28 12.58
N LEU A 81 -19.52 0.97 13.42
CA LEU A 81 -19.86 1.20 14.83
C LEU A 81 -21.26 1.81 15.02
N ASN A 82 -21.68 2.67 14.09
CA ASN A 82 -23.03 3.19 13.98
C ASN A 82 -23.32 3.75 12.58
N ASP A 83 -24.56 4.20 12.38
CA ASP A 83 -25.06 4.82 11.14
C ASP A 83 -24.23 6.03 10.68
N CYS A 84 -23.64 6.82 11.59
CA CYS A 84 -22.81 7.95 11.20
C CYS A 84 -21.52 7.49 10.50
N PHE A 85 -20.83 6.50 11.07
CA PHE A 85 -19.64 5.91 10.45
C PHE A 85 -19.97 5.22 9.13
N PHE A 86 -21.11 4.53 9.06
CA PHE A 86 -21.59 3.90 7.83
C PHE A 86 -21.84 4.93 6.72
N LYS A 87 -22.53 6.04 7.02
CA LYS A 87 -22.80 7.12 6.05
C LYS A 87 -21.54 7.81 5.55
N ASN A 88 -20.55 7.99 6.42
CA ASN A 88 -19.25 8.49 5.98
C ASN A 88 -18.60 7.55 4.97
N ALA A 89 -18.75 6.23 5.13
CA ALA A 89 -18.25 5.27 4.16
C ALA A 89 -19.09 5.26 2.87
N GLN A 90 -20.43 5.30 2.95
CA GLN A 90 -21.31 5.40 1.78
C GLN A 90 -21.06 6.66 0.95
N CYS A 91 -20.64 7.73 1.60
CA CYS A 91 -20.30 8.98 0.95
C CYS A 91 -19.02 8.86 0.09
N ARG A 92 -18.10 7.95 0.45
CA ARG A 92 -16.90 7.60 -0.34
C ARG A 92 -17.18 6.49 -1.35
N ASP A 93 -18.15 5.63 -1.03
CA ASP A 93 -18.62 4.54 -1.88
C ASP A 93 -20.15 4.54 -1.95
N ALA A 94 -20.69 5.20 -2.98
CA ALA A 94 -22.14 5.29 -3.17
C ALA A 94 -22.82 3.94 -3.46
N THR A 95 -22.05 2.88 -3.74
CA THR A 95 -22.59 1.53 -3.97
C THR A 95 -22.77 0.74 -2.67
N LEU A 96 -22.17 1.20 -1.57
CA LEU A 96 -22.28 0.58 -0.26
C LEU A 96 -23.73 0.67 0.26
N GLN A 97 -24.33 -0.48 0.56
CA GLN A 97 -25.67 -0.57 1.15
C GLN A 97 -25.63 -1.25 2.51
N ALA A 98 -26.63 -0.97 3.35
CA ALA A 98 -26.80 -1.69 4.60
C ALA A 98 -27.44 -3.04 4.31
N VAL A 99 -26.97 -4.08 4.99
CA VAL A 99 -27.54 -5.43 4.88
C VAL A 99 -28.83 -5.49 5.70
N ALA A 100 -29.96 -5.67 5.01
CA ALA A 100 -31.30 -5.54 5.59
C ALA A 100 -31.56 -6.51 6.77
N ASP A 101 -31.04 -7.73 6.69
CA ASP A 101 -31.26 -8.78 7.69
C ASP A 101 -30.20 -8.82 8.82
N TRP A 102 -29.44 -7.73 8.99
CA TRP A 102 -28.43 -7.63 10.04
C TRP A 102 -29.06 -7.66 11.44
N LYS A 103 -28.72 -8.71 12.22
CA LYS A 103 -29.18 -8.93 13.60
C LYS A 103 -28.02 -9.03 14.61
N GLY A 104 -26.85 -8.49 14.27
CA GLY A 104 -25.62 -8.62 15.07
C GLY A 104 -24.76 -9.84 14.72
N TYR A 105 -25.11 -10.60 13.67
CA TYR A 105 -24.34 -11.75 13.19
C TYR A 105 -24.49 -11.91 11.67
N ASN A 106 -23.54 -12.62 11.04
CA ASN A 106 -23.53 -12.95 9.61
C ASN A 106 -23.52 -11.74 8.65
N CYS A 107 -22.67 -10.74 8.90
CA CYS A 107 -22.39 -9.76 7.87
C CYS A 107 -21.74 -10.46 6.65
N PRO A 108 -22.03 -10.10 5.39
CA PRO A 108 -21.36 -10.68 4.23
C PRO A 108 -19.85 -10.60 4.40
N ASN A 109 -19.08 -11.56 3.89
CA ASN A 109 -17.63 -11.59 4.06
C ASN A 109 -17.14 -11.46 5.52
N THR A 110 -17.98 -11.83 6.50
CA THR A 110 -17.56 -12.04 7.89
C THR A 110 -17.62 -13.52 8.24
N CYS A 111 -16.80 -13.90 9.22
CA CYS A 111 -16.82 -15.25 9.74
C CYS A 111 -18.19 -15.57 10.37
N LYS A 112 -18.95 -16.48 9.75
CA LYS A 112 -20.25 -16.95 10.25
C LYS A 112 -20.13 -18.02 11.35
N LYS A 113 -18.92 -18.50 11.63
CA LYS A 113 -18.65 -19.58 12.60
C LYS A 113 -18.41 -18.95 13.97
N ARG A 114 -18.98 -19.54 15.04
CA ARG A 114 -18.56 -19.21 16.40
C ARG A 114 -17.17 -19.82 16.63
N ILE A 115 -16.16 -18.96 16.66
CA ILE A 115 -14.79 -19.37 16.98
C ILE A 115 -14.65 -19.42 18.49
N SER A 116 -14.36 -20.61 19.02
CA SER A 116 -14.03 -20.80 20.43
C SER A 116 -12.53 -20.81 20.59
N CYS A 117 -12.01 -19.93 21.43
CA CYS A 117 -10.57 -19.79 21.66
C CYS A 117 -10.28 -20.14 23.11
N LYS A 118 -9.52 -21.21 23.33
CA LYS A 118 -9.02 -21.58 24.66
C LYS A 118 -7.61 -21.08 24.94
N GLU A 119 -6.86 -20.71 23.90
CA GLU A 119 -5.45 -20.34 24.02
C GLU A 119 -5.22 -18.86 23.75
N ILE A 120 -4.50 -18.22 24.66
CA ILE A 120 -4.09 -16.82 24.62
C ILE A 120 -2.56 -16.79 24.68
N GLY A 121 -1.91 -16.02 23.81
CA GLY A 121 -0.50 -15.66 24.00
C GLY A 121 0.57 -16.42 23.18
N LYS A 122 0.23 -17.07 22.05
CA LYS A 122 1.21 -17.64 21.10
C LYS A 122 1.17 -16.87 19.77
N PHE A 123 2.32 -16.59 19.17
CA PHE A 123 2.40 -16.13 17.77
C PHE A 123 2.33 -17.33 16.82
N LEU A 124 1.48 -17.26 15.81
CA LEU A 124 1.22 -18.29 14.81
C LEU A 124 1.52 -17.72 13.43
N CYS A 125 2.22 -18.46 12.59
CA CYS A 125 2.44 -18.06 11.20
C CYS A 125 1.47 -18.83 10.31
N ALA A 126 1.07 -18.23 9.20
CA ALA A 126 0.14 -18.89 8.28
C ALA A 126 0.55 -18.77 6.81
N THR A 127 -0.10 -19.56 5.95
CA THR A 127 0.17 -19.66 4.51
C THR A 127 -0.04 -18.35 3.74
N ASP A 128 -0.75 -17.39 4.33
CA ASP A 128 -0.95 -16.04 3.80
C ASP A 128 0.23 -15.09 4.08
N GLY A 129 1.26 -15.58 4.77
CA GLY A 129 2.45 -14.80 5.14
C GLY A 129 2.27 -13.91 6.37
N ASN A 130 1.12 -13.96 7.05
CA ASN A 130 0.87 -13.17 8.24
C ASN A 130 1.25 -13.91 9.53
N VAL A 131 1.55 -13.12 10.57
CA VAL A 131 1.74 -13.60 11.94
C VAL A 131 0.53 -13.20 12.80
N TYR A 132 -0.14 -14.19 13.35
CA TYR A 132 -1.35 -14.06 14.15
C TYR A 132 -1.04 -14.20 15.63
N PHE A 133 -1.46 -13.22 16.43
CA PHE A 133 -1.39 -13.32 17.88
C PHE A 133 -2.57 -14.14 18.43
N GLY A 134 -2.31 -15.39 18.78
CA GLY A 134 -3.28 -16.32 19.34
C GLY A 134 -4.17 -16.99 18.29
N TYR A 135 -4.70 -18.16 18.65
CA TYR A 135 -5.56 -18.96 17.77
C TYR A 135 -6.85 -18.25 17.37
N CYS A 136 -7.32 -17.31 18.19
CA CYS A 136 -8.51 -16.52 17.88
C CYS A 136 -8.36 -15.71 16.60
N ASN A 137 -7.22 -15.04 16.43
CA ASN A 137 -6.97 -14.21 15.26
C ASN A 137 -6.74 -15.08 14.02
N LEU A 138 -5.98 -16.18 14.16
CA LEU A 138 -5.76 -17.13 13.06
C LEU A 138 -7.08 -17.77 12.60
N TYR A 139 -7.89 -18.31 13.51
CA TYR A 139 -9.16 -18.95 13.16
C TYR A 139 -10.16 -17.97 12.54
N THR A 140 -10.09 -16.69 12.92
CA THR A 140 -10.91 -15.65 12.28
C THR A 140 -10.49 -15.48 10.83
N ALA A 141 -9.19 -15.39 10.56
CA ALA A 141 -8.68 -15.32 9.20
C ALA A 141 -9.04 -16.57 8.39
N GLN A 142 -8.85 -17.77 8.93
CA GLN A 142 -9.22 -19.04 8.29
C GLN A 142 -10.72 -19.16 7.98
N CYS A 143 -11.55 -18.52 8.80
CA CYS A 143 -12.99 -18.50 8.58
C CYS A 143 -13.41 -17.52 7.48
N LEU A 144 -12.60 -16.49 7.21
CA LEU A 144 -12.79 -15.56 6.10
C LEU A 144 -12.20 -16.14 4.80
N ASP A 145 -11.08 -16.85 4.91
CA ASP A 145 -10.39 -17.52 3.83
C ASP A 145 -9.93 -18.92 4.29
N GLU A 146 -10.64 -19.95 3.83
CA GLU A 146 -10.38 -21.35 4.22
C GLU A 146 -9.05 -21.90 3.64
N THR A 147 -8.35 -21.14 2.79
CA THR A 147 -7.02 -21.53 2.27
C THR A 147 -5.88 -21.20 3.24
N ILE A 148 -6.14 -20.39 4.27
CA ILE A 148 -5.16 -20.02 5.29
C ILE A 148 -4.92 -21.21 6.22
N GLN A 149 -3.67 -21.66 6.35
CA GLN A 149 -3.28 -22.78 7.22
C GLN A 149 -2.12 -22.36 8.13
N GLU A 150 -2.08 -22.86 9.37
CA GLU A 150 -0.93 -22.68 10.26
C GLU A 150 0.31 -23.32 9.62
N VAL A 151 1.41 -22.57 9.56
CA VAL A 151 2.72 -23.05 9.11
C VAL A 151 3.76 -22.76 10.18
N PRO A 152 4.89 -23.48 10.19
CA PRO A 152 6.01 -23.14 11.06
C PRO A 152 6.46 -21.70 10.84
N CYS A 153 6.64 -20.95 11.93
CA CYS A 153 7.22 -19.61 11.83
C CYS A 153 8.70 -19.69 11.46
N ASP A 154 9.13 -18.79 10.57
CA ASP A 154 10.55 -18.54 10.33
C ASP A 154 11.16 -17.91 11.59
N PRO A 155 12.21 -18.51 12.19
CA PRO A 155 12.91 -17.94 13.34
C PRO A 155 13.38 -16.50 13.10
N ALA A 156 13.73 -16.14 11.87
CA ALA A 156 14.21 -14.82 11.51
C ALA A 156 13.16 -13.71 11.70
N ILE A 157 11.87 -14.06 11.75
CA ILE A 157 10.78 -13.10 12.01
C ILE A 157 10.87 -12.50 13.42
N PHE A 158 11.45 -13.24 14.38
CA PHE A 158 11.60 -12.80 15.77
C PHE A 158 13.01 -12.31 16.11
N ASP A 159 13.97 -12.47 15.18
CA ASP A 159 15.32 -11.95 15.34
C ASP A 159 15.29 -10.41 15.24
N GLY A 160 15.42 -9.75 16.40
CA GLY A 160 15.34 -8.29 16.55
C GLY A 160 14.02 -7.78 17.11
N ALA A 161 13.09 -8.66 17.48
CA ALA A 161 11.84 -8.29 18.16
C ALA A 161 12.00 -8.08 19.68
N PHE A 162 13.17 -8.35 20.25
CA PHE A 162 13.54 -8.07 21.64
C PHE A 162 15.04 -7.74 21.77
#